data_AF-A0A354PGV4-F1
#
_entry.id   AF-A0A354PGV4-F1
#
_cell.length_a   1.000
_cell.length_b   1.000
_cell.length_c   1.000
_cell.angle_alpha   90.00
_cell.angle_beta   90.00
_cell.angle_gamma   90.00
#
_symmetry.space_group_name_H-M   'P 1'
#
loop_
_entity.id
_entity.type
_entity.pdbx_description
1 polymer ?
#
loop_
_entity_poly.entity_id
_entity_poly.type
_entity_poly.pdbx_seq_one_letter_code
_entity_poly.pdbx_strand_id
1 'polypeptide(L)'
;MDPTFDLFDRLDHHWRTHSDDDIEAILRTAADRCEPIDVKVDLCAADLEWRLRTNTDSLTPISRQVANHPRTPARATDYQKLLGKDWESTAVRQELLEAEWIARSRFGDRPAVDEFARQIPGNEAWCDELGKLLDLIAPLRLTVQDGHDVVMEGRVPAQFIIGRGNRHEPDAPAWNAKENRVIVANANFRSLSRMQLSVRRVRVEEIELANVSRLIPTKLENSTLYPGQTIRSELPLNLFFTHFRLTIGCETDIDFSLDSAKQTD
;
A
#
# COMPACT_ATOMS: atom_id res chain seq x y z
N MET A 1 -29.15 -22.67 9.05
CA MET A 1 -27.86 -22.59 9.77
C MET A 1 -28.11 -21.95 11.12
N ASP A 2 -27.43 -22.44 12.16
CA ASP A 2 -27.59 -22.00 13.55
C ASP A 2 -26.95 -20.59 13.73
N PRO A 3 -27.69 -19.57 14.19
CA PRO A 3 -27.18 -18.19 14.32
C PRO A 3 -26.13 -18.00 15.44
N THR A 4 -25.72 -19.07 16.11
CA THR A 4 -24.85 -19.05 17.30
C THR A 4 -23.36 -19.24 17.03
N PHE A 5 -22.96 -19.62 15.81
CA PHE A 5 -21.53 -19.75 15.46
C PHE A 5 -20.90 -18.38 15.15
N ASP A 6 -19.75 -18.10 15.77
CA ASP A 6 -18.91 -16.94 15.46
C ASP A 6 -18.42 -17.01 13.98
N LEU A 7 -18.13 -15.86 13.36
CA LEU A 7 -17.68 -15.78 11.97
C LEU A 7 -16.40 -16.59 11.74
N PHE A 8 -15.48 -16.59 12.72
CA PHE A 8 -14.26 -17.40 12.65
C PHE A 8 -14.53 -18.89 12.82
N ASP A 9 -15.45 -19.29 13.70
CA ASP A 9 -15.84 -20.70 13.81
C ASP A 9 -16.49 -21.23 12.53
N ARG A 10 -17.25 -20.37 11.83
CA ARG A 10 -17.82 -20.70 10.51
C ARG A 10 -16.73 -20.82 9.46
N LEU A 11 -15.72 -19.96 9.51
CA LEU A 11 -14.57 -20.03 8.61
C LEU A 11 -13.74 -21.31 8.84
N ASP A 12 -13.52 -21.66 10.10
CA ASP A 12 -12.89 -22.91 10.52
C ASP A 12 -13.68 -24.13 10.03
N HIS A 13 -15.02 -24.08 10.11
CA HIS A 13 -15.88 -25.13 9.59
C HIS A 13 -15.75 -25.24 8.06
N HIS A 14 -15.83 -24.11 7.35
CA HIS A 14 -15.64 -24.04 5.90
C HIS A 14 -14.32 -24.69 5.48
N TRP A 15 -13.22 -24.34 6.13
CA TRP A 15 -11.90 -24.90 5.83
C TRP A 15 -11.81 -26.41 6.05
N ARG A 16 -12.55 -26.95 7.02
CA ARG A 16 -12.62 -28.40 7.25
C ARG A 16 -13.44 -29.11 6.18
N THR A 17 -14.49 -28.47 5.66
CA THR A 17 -15.44 -29.08 4.72
C THR A 17 -15.12 -28.82 3.24
N HIS A 18 -14.22 -27.88 2.93
CA HIS A 18 -13.85 -27.47 1.56
C HIS A 18 -15.06 -27.01 0.73
N SER A 19 -16.02 -26.32 1.36
CA SER A 19 -17.28 -25.90 0.74
C SER A 19 -17.24 -24.44 0.29
N ASP A 20 -16.97 -24.16 -0.99
CA ASP A 20 -16.84 -22.80 -1.54
C ASP A 20 -18.00 -21.84 -1.17
N ASP A 21 -19.21 -22.37 -1.00
CA ASP A 21 -20.43 -21.62 -0.64
C ASP A 21 -20.37 -20.98 0.77
N ASP A 22 -19.50 -21.46 1.68
CA ASP A 22 -19.46 -20.96 3.06
C ASP A 22 -18.65 -19.67 3.21
N ILE A 23 -17.59 -19.43 2.42
CA ILE A 23 -16.86 -18.14 2.41
C ILE A 23 -17.79 -17.01 1.93
N GLU A 24 -18.55 -17.28 0.87
CA GLU A 24 -19.59 -16.36 0.40
C GLU A 24 -20.56 -16.01 1.53
N ALA A 25 -21.07 -17.02 2.24
CA ALA A 25 -21.99 -16.82 3.35
C ALA A 25 -21.36 -16.06 4.53
N ILE A 26 -20.06 -16.24 4.80
CA ILE A 26 -19.34 -15.55 5.88
C ILE A 26 -19.11 -14.08 5.53
N LEU A 27 -18.61 -13.80 4.32
CA LEU A 27 -18.38 -12.42 3.85
C LEU A 27 -19.69 -11.66 3.70
N ARG A 28 -20.75 -12.31 3.20
CA ARG A 28 -22.11 -11.73 3.18
C ARG A 28 -22.60 -11.45 4.59
N THR A 29 -22.42 -12.38 5.53
CA THR A 29 -22.83 -12.15 6.93
C THR A 29 -22.07 -10.97 7.54
N ALA A 30 -20.77 -10.84 7.29
CA ALA A 30 -19.97 -9.71 7.77
C ALA A 30 -20.38 -8.37 7.14
N ALA A 31 -20.75 -8.38 5.86
CA ALA A 31 -21.31 -7.21 5.18
C ALA A 31 -22.70 -6.84 5.71
N ASP A 32 -23.62 -7.79 5.79
CA ASP A 32 -25.02 -7.59 6.23
C ASP A 32 -25.14 -7.17 7.70
N ARG A 33 -24.22 -7.63 8.56
CA ARG A 33 -24.16 -7.25 9.97
C ARG A 33 -23.45 -5.91 10.22
N CYS A 34 -22.98 -5.24 9.17
CA CYS A 34 -22.20 -4.01 9.29
C CYS A 34 -20.97 -4.18 10.22
N GLU A 35 -20.28 -5.31 10.11
CA GLU A 35 -19.11 -5.57 10.97
C GLU A 35 -18.02 -4.51 10.74
N PRO A 36 -17.23 -4.18 11.77
CA PRO A 36 -16.09 -3.28 11.65
C PRO A 36 -15.12 -3.73 10.56
N ILE A 37 -14.42 -2.77 9.94
CA ILE A 37 -13.44 -3.05 8.87
C ILE A 37 -12.34 -4.02 9.32
N ASP A 38 -11.90 -3.95 10.59
CA ASP A 38 -10.88 -4.85 11.12
C ASP A 38 -11.32 -6.32 11.11
N VAL A 39 -12.59 -6.61 11.44
CA VAL A 39 -13.14 -7.97 11.37
C VAL A 39 -13.15 -8.47 9.92
N LYS A 40 -13.51 -7.60 8.97
CA LYS A 40 -13.50 -7.94 7.53
C LYS A 40 -12.07 -8.20 7.03
N VAL A 41 -11.09 -7.43 7.50
CA VAL A 41 -9.66 -7.62 7.20
C VAL A 41 -9.18 -8.96 7.74
N ASP A 42 -9.52 -9.32 8.97
CA ASP A 42 -9.10 -10.59 9.57
C ASP A 42 -9.71 -11.79 8.83
N LEU A 43 -10.97 -11.70 8.41
CA LEU A 43 -11.60 -12.73 7.58
C LEU A 43 -10.91 -12.88 6.21
N CYS A 44 -10.56 -11.76 5.56
CA CYS A 44 -9.79 -11.78 4.32
C CYS A 44 -8.38 -12.35 4.54
N ALA A 45 -7.71 -12.00 5.63
CA ALA A 45 -6.37 -12.50 5.97
C ALA A 45 -6.38 -14.01 6.21
N ALA A 46 -7.37 -14.49 6.95
CA ALA A 46 -7.60 -15.89 7.20
C ALA A 46 -7.82 -16.67 5.88
N ASP A 47 -8.70 -16.19 4.99
CA ASP A 47 -8.92 -16.81 3.68
C ASP A 47 -7.63 -16.87 2.84
N LEU A 48 -6.85 -15.78 2.79
CA LEU A 48 -5.56 -15.75 2.12
C LEU A 48 -4.59 -16.82 2.64
N GLU A 49 -4.51 -16.98 3.97
CA GLU A 49 -3.66 -17.98 4.61
C GLU A 49 -4.11 -19.41 4.24
N TRP A 50 -5.40 -19.70 4.31
CA TRP A 50 -5.90 -21.02 3.98
C TRP A 50 -5.63 -21.41 2.53
N ARG A 51 -5.88 -20.48 1.58
CA ARG A 51 -5.57 -20.68 0.15
C ARG A 51 -4.09 -20.93 -0.06
N LEU A 52 -3.22 -20.27 0.69
CA LEU A 52 -1.78 -20.51 0.64
C LEU A 52 -1.47 -21.94 1.09
N ARG A 53 -2.01 -22.37 2.24
CA ARG A 53 -1.78 -23.72 2.80
C ARG A 53 -2.26 -24.83 1.84
N THR A 54 -3.49 -24.75 1.35
CA THR A 54 -4.08 -25.79 0.49
C THR A 54 -3.45 -25.85 -0.92
N ASN A 55 -3.01 -24.72 -1.47
CA ASN A 55 -2.26 -24.72 -2.73
C ASN A 55 -0.82 -25.24 -2.56
N THR A 56 -0.24 -25.16 -1.37
CA THR A 56 1.11 -25.69 -1.11
C THR A 56 1.11 -27.22 -1.00
N ASP A 57 0.04 -27.80 -0.46
CA ASP A 57 -0.12 -29.26 -0.31
C ASP A 57 -0.37 -30.01 -1.63
N SER A 58 -0.83 -29.31 -2.68
CA SER A 58 -1.10 -29.90 -3.99
C SER A 58 0.12 -29.90 -4.95
N LEU A 59 1.28 -29.38 -4.52
CA LEU A 59 2.48 -29.31 -5.37
C LEU A 59 3.40 -30.53 -5.17
N THR A 60 3.57 -31.32 -6.23
CA THR A 60 4.59 -32.38 -6.29
C THR A 60 6.01 -31.81 -6.11
N PRO A 61 7.01 -32.62 -5.67
CA PRO A 61 8.36 -32.12 -5.33
C PRO A 61 9.06 -31.33 -6.46
N ILE A 62 8.75 -31.64 -7.72
CA ILE A 62 9.32 -30.97 -8.90
C ILE A 62 8.70 -29.57 -9.10
N SER A 63 7.45 -29.37 -8.68
CA SER A 63 6.74 -28.10 -8.79
C SER A 63 7.13 -27.07 -7.72
N ARG A 64 7.86 -27.49 -6.67
CA ARG A 64 8.36 -26.58 -5.62
C ARG A 64 9.46 -25.63 -6.13
N GLN A 65 10.22 -26.01 -7.16
CA GLN A 65 11.25 -25.15 -7.75
C GLN A 65 10.70 -24.02 -8.66
N VAL A 66 9.43 -24.10 -9.08
CA VAL A 66 8.74 -23.04 -9.84
C VAL A 66 7.90 -22.13 -8.92
N ALA A 67 7.96 -22.36 -7.60
CA ALA A 67 7.20 -21.60 -6.58
C ALA A 67 7.73 -20.17 -6.32
N ASN A 68 8.70 -19.69 -7.10
CA ASN A 68 9.11 -18.28 -7.10
C ASN A 68 8.17 -17.36 -7.91
N HIS A 69 6.96 -17.83 -8.23
CA HIS A 69 5.87 -17.00 -8.71
C HIS A 69 4.77 -16.98 -7.65
N PRO A 70 4.39 -15.80 -7.12
CA PRO A 70 3.31 -15.69 -6.16
C PRO A 70 1.99 -16.08 -6.85
N ARG A 71 1.60 -17.34 -6.69
CA ARG A 71 0.36 -17.95 -7.17
C ARG A 71 -0.59 -18.04 -5.98
N THR A 72 -1.82 -17.52 -5.97
CA THR A 72 -2.54 -16.62 -6.84
C THR A 72 -3.45 -15.88 -5.87
N PRO A 73 -3.33 -14.56 -5.72
CA PRO A 73 -4.19 -13.86 -4.79
C PRO A 73 -5.64 -13.89 -5.29
N ALA A 74 -6.61 -13.83 -4.37
CA ALA A 74 -8.02 -13.69 -4.70
C ALA A 74 -8.18 -12.59 -5.74
N ARG A 75 -8.77 -12.91 -6.89
CA ARG A 75 -9.06 -11.90 -7.89
C ARG A 75 -10.33 -11.20 -7.44
N ALA A 76 -10.45 -9.89 -7.62
CA ALA A 76 -11.74 -9.21 -7.48
C ALA A 76 -12.87 -9.91 -8.28
N THR A 77 -12.51 -10.63 -9.36
CA THR A 77 -13.43 -11.48 -10.13
C THR A 77 -13.95 -12.71 -9.38
N ASP A 78 -13.22 -13.22 -8.40
CA ASP A 78 -13.64 -14.35 -7.56
C ASP A 78 -14.66 -13.88 -6.52
N TYR A 79 -14.43 -12.72 -5.89
CA TYR A 79 -15.44 -12.08 -5.04
C TYR A 79 -16.67 -11.66 -5.83
N GLN A 80 -16.51 -11.20 -7.07
CA GLN A 80 -17.64 -10.95 -7.96
C GLN A 80 -18.49 -12.20 -8.20
N LYS A 81 -17.86 -13.36 -8.39
CA LYS A 81 -18.57 -14.64 -8.58
C LYS A 81 -19.27 -15.10 -7.31
N LEU A 82 -18.57 -15.03 -6.17
CA LEU A 82 -19.10 -15.42 -4.86
C LEU A 82 -20.26 -14.50 -4.45
N LEU A 83 -20.12 -13.19 -4.60
CA LEU A 83 -21.17 -12.26 -4.14
C LEU A 83 -22.38 -12.20 -5.07
N GLY A 84 -22.27 -12.59 -6.35
CA GLY A 84 -23.40 -12.67 -7.26
C GLY A 84 -24.15 -11.33 -7.38
N LYS A 85 -25.44 -11.30 -7.02
CA LYS A 85 -26.25 -10.07 -7.07
C LYS A 85 -25.83 -9.02 -6.05
N ASP A 86 -25.24 -9.43 -4.93
CA ASP A 86 -24.82 -8.49 -3.88
C ASP A 86 -23.58 -7.68 -4.32
N TRP A 87 -22.84 -8.16 -5.33
CA TRP A 87 -21.78 -7.41 -6.00
C TRP A 87 -22.28 -6.14 -6.73
N GLU A 88 -23.58 -6.09 -7.05
CA GLU A 88 -24.20 -4.90 -7.65
C GLU A 88 -24.34 -3.76 -6.63
N SER A 89 -24.26 -4.04 -5.33
CA SER A 89 -24.16 -3.02 -4.30
C SER A 89 -22.75 -2.42 -4.28
N THR A 90 -22.65 -1.16 -4.73
CA THR A 90 -21.38 -0.41 -4.75
C THR A 90 -20.72 -0.35 -3.36
N ALA A 91 -21.51 -0.20 -2.29
CA ALA A 91 -20.98 -0.07 -0.92
C ALA A 91 -20.36 -1.38 -0.42
N VAL A 92 -21.06 -2.50 -0.57
CA VAL A 92 -20.57 -3.83 -0.15
C VAL A 92 -19.33 -4.22 -0.93
N ARG A 93 -19.35 -3.99 -2.26
CA ARG A 93 -18.19 -4.20 -3.11
C ARG A 93 -17.01 -3.36 -2.66
N GLN A 94 -17.24 -2.10 -2.31
CA GLN A 94 -16.17 -1.22 -1.92
C GLN A 94 -15.51 -1.68 -0.62
N GLU A 95 -16.30 -1.89 0.44
CA GLU A 95 -15.78 -2.30 1.75
C GLU A 95 -15.00 -3.61 1.70
N LEU A 96 -15.46 -4.59 0.93
CA LEU A 96 -14.75 -5.87 0.81
C LEU A 96 -13.42 -5.73 0.06
N LEU A 97 -13.38 -4.93 -1.01
CA LEU A 97 -12.14 -4.68 -1.75
C LEU A 97 -11.12 -3.89 -0.93
N GLU A 98 -11.58 -2.94 -0.12
CA GLU A 98 -10.73 -2.22 0.84
C GLU A 98 -10.18 -3.18 1.91
N ALA A 99 -11.02 -4.06 2.46
CA ALA A 99 -10.59 -5.06 3.44
C ALA A 99 -9.58 -6.05 2.85
N GLU A 100 -9.83 -6.57 1.65
CA GLU A 100 -8.91 -7.47 0.96
C GLU A 100 -7.58 -6.77 0.66
N TRP A 101 -7.63 -5.53 0.17
CA TRP A 101 -6.44 -4.73 -0.09
C TRP A 101 -5.57 -4.57 1.16
N ILE A 102 -6.19 -4.22 2.30
CA ILE A 102 -5.51 -4.08 3.58
C ILE A 102 -4.91 -5.43 4.03
N ALA A 103 -5.70 -6.52 3.97
CA ALA A 103 -5.24 -7.85 4.35
C ALA A 103 -4.02 -8.29 3.52
N ARG A 104 -4.07 -8.12 2.20
CA ARG A 104 -2.96 -8.49 1.30
C ARG A 104 -1.72 -7.63 1.50
N SER A 105 -1.92 -6.35 1.80
CA SER A 105 -0.84 -5.40 2.07
C SER A 105 -0.16 -5.65 3.42
N ARG A 106 -0.90 -6.09 4.44
CA ARG A 106 -0.36 -6.43 5.77
C ARG A 106 0.26 -7.83 5.79
N PHE A 107 -0.51 -8.83 5.41
CA PHE A 107 -0.25 -10.24 5.70
C PHE A 107 0.01 -11.10 4.45
N GLY A 108 -0.35 -10.61 3.26
CA GLY A 108 -0.32 -11.38 2.02
C GLY A 108 0.85 -11.05 1.10
N ASP A 109 0.54 -11.03 -0.20
CA ASP A 109 1.48 -10.89 -1.31
C ASP A 109 1.91 -9.45 -1.63
N ARG A 110 1.33 -8.46 -0.94
CA ARG A 110 1.67 -7.02 -1.05
C ARG A 110 1.73 -6.51 -2.50
N PRO A 111 0.65 -6.66 -3.28
CA PRO A 111 0.62 -6.26 -4.69
C PRO A 111 0.84 -4.75 -4.87
N ALA A 112 1.25 -4.32 -6.07
CA ALA A 112 1.22 -2.89 -6.38
C ALA A 112 -0.22 -2.37 -6.45
N VAL A 113 -0.42 -1.12 -6.05
CA VAL A 113 -1.72 -0.40 -6.15
C VAL A 113 -2.30 -0.56 -7.55
N ASP A 114 -1.51 -0.26 -8.59
CA ASP A 114 -1.96 -0.33 -9.98
C ASP A 114 -2.25 -1.78 -10.44
N GLU A 115 -1.62 -2.79 -9.83
CA GLU A 115 -1.85 -4.20 -10.14
C GLU A 115 -3.16 -4.71 -9.54
N PHE A 116 -3.47 -4.29 -8.31
CA PHE A 116 -4.72 -4.61 -7.64
C PHE A 116 -5.90 -3.86 -8.28
N ALA A 117 -5.76 -2.55 -8.49
CA ALA A 117 -6.80 -1.71 -9.10
C ALA A 117 -7.26 -2.23 -10.48
N ARG A 118 -6.32 -2.69 -11.32
CA ARG A 118 -6.61 -3.28 -12.64
C ARG A 118 -7.52 -4.50 -12.61
N GLN A 119 -7.64 -5.17 -11.46
CA GLN A 119 -8.50 -6.34 -11.30
C GLN A 119 -9.95 -5.93 -10.95
N ILE A 120 -10.15 -4.69 -10.49
CA ILE A 120 -11.45 -4.18 -10.06
C ILE A 120 -12.19 -3.58 -11.27
N PRO A 121 -13.44 -4.00 -11.55
CA PRO A 121 -14.27 -3.37 -12.56
C PRO A 121 -14.48 -1.87 -12.26
N GLY A 122 -14.19 -0.99 -13.22
CA GLY A 122 -14.32 0.47 -13.07
C GLY A 122 -13.06 1.24 -12.62
N ASN A 123 -11.92 0.53 -12.47
CA ASN A 123 -10.50 0.91 -12.29
C ASN A 123 -10.05 2.37 -12.02
N GLU A 124 -10.59 3.41 -12.66
CA GLU A 124 -9.95 4.74 -12.67
C GLU A 124 -9.89 5.45 -11.31
N ALA A 125 -10.88 5.27 -10.43
CA ALA A 125 -10.90 5.92 -9.11
C ALA A 125 -10.13 5.14 -8.02
N TRP A 126 -9.88 3.85 -8.24
CA TRP A 126 -9.40 2.94 -7.20
C TRP A 126 -7.93 3.17 -6.83
N CYS A 127 -7.09 3.56 -7.78
CA CYS A 127 -5.65 3.75 -7.50
C CYS A 127 -5.39 4.77 -6.38
N ASP A 128 -6.11 5.89 -6.39
CA ASP A 128 -5.91 6.95 -5.40
C ASP A 128 -6.47 6.54 -4.02
N GLU A 129 -7.59 5.82 -4.00
CA GLU A 129 -8.20 5.31 -2.76
C GLU A 129 -7.33 4.24 -2.11
N LEU A 130 -6.91 3.23 -2.87
CA LEU A 130 -6.03 2.15 -2.39
C LEU A 130 -4.68 2.69 -1.92
N GLY A 131 -4.13 3.69 -2.62
CA GLY A 131 -2.92 4.39 -2.21
C GLY A 131 -3.06 5.05 -0.83
N LYS A 132 -4.19 5.71 -0.56
CA LYS A 132 -4.47 6.31 0.76
C LYS A 132 -4.65 5.27 1.84
N LEU A 133 -5.24 4.11 1.54
CA LEU A 133 -5.40 3.03 2.52
C LEU A 133 -4.06 2.46 3.00
N LEU A 134 -2.98 2.60 2.22
CA LEU A 134 -1.63 2.25 2.69
C LEU A 134 -1.18 3.12 3.87
N ASP A 135 -1.70 4.35 4.01
CA ASP A 135 -1.40 5.21 5.16
C ASP A 135 -2.02 4.66 6.46
N LEU A 136 -3.04 3.78 6.40
CA LEU A 136 -3.59 3.08 7.57
C LEU A 136 -2.72 1.90 8.02
N ILE A 137 -1.79 1.46 7.17
CA ILE A 137 -1.00 0.25 7.36
C ILE A 137 0.43 0.61 7.73
N ALA A 138 1.03 1.49 6.92
CA ALA A 138 2.41 1.91 7.06
C ALA A 138 2.54 3.38 6.64
N PRO A 139 2.16 4.32 7.53
CA PRO A 139 2.15 5.74 7.23
C PRO A 139 3.51 6.21 6.70
N LEU A 140 3.49 7.01 5.64
CA LEU A 140 4.71 7.65 5.17
C LEU A 140 5.18 8.71 6.16
N ARG A 141 6.48 8.69 6.45
CA ARG A 141 7.17 9.72 7.20
C ARG A 141 8.18 10.43 6.35
N LEU A 142 8.26 11.73 6.56
CA LEU A 142 9.25 12.59 5.97
C LEU A 142 10.12 13.17 7.08
N THR A 143 11.43 13.02 6.93
CA THR A 143 12.43 13.70 7.76
C THR A 143 13.28 14.57 6.85
N VAL A 144 13.50 15.83 7.24
CA VAL A 144 14.41 16.75 6.55
C VAL A 144 15.49 17.18 7.54
N GLN A 145 16.73 16.98 7.13
CA GLN A 145 17.92 17.28 7.92
C GLN A 145 18.74 18.37 7.24
N ASP A 146 19.29 19.27 8.05
CA ASP A 146 20.37 20.20 7.67
C ASP A 146 21.63 19.80 8.44
N GLY A 147 22.61 19.22 7.74
CA GLY A 147 23.76 18.61 8.38
C GLY A 147 23.35 17.46 9.31
N HIS A 148 23.49 17.66 10.62
CA HIS A 148 23.13 16.68 11.65
C HIS A 148 21.80 16.98 12.35
N ASP A 149 21.20 18.14 12.08
CA ASP A 149 20.00 18.60 12.78
C ASP A 149 18.74 18.23 12.00
N VAL A 150 17.75 17.66 12.68
CA VAL A 150 16.41 17.44 12.13
C VAL A 150 15.65 18.76 12.18
N VAL A 151 15.40 19.35 11.01
CA VAL A 151 14.77 20.67 10.86
C VAL A 151 13.28 20.58 10.52
N MET A 152 12.82 19.42 10.02
CA MET A 152 11.40 19.12 9.84
C MET A 152 11.19 17.61 9.89
N GLU A 153 10.17 17.17 10.61
CA GLU A 153 9.71 15.78 10.61
C GLU A 153 8.19 15.74 10.66
N GLY A 154 7.58 14.78 9.96
CA GLY A 154 6.15 14.53 10.11
C GLY A 154 5.62 13.42 9.20
N ARG A 155 4.35 13.09 9.43
CA ARG A 155 3.59 12.21 8.52
C ARG A 155 3.24 12.99 7.25
N VAL A 156 3.36 12.32 6.12
CA VAL A 156 2.97 12.85 4.81
C VAL A 156 1.95 11.92 4.17
N PRO A 157 1.02 12.44 3.35
CA PRO A 157 0.04 11.60 2.66
C PRO A 157 0.72 10.67 1.65
N ALA A 158 0.02 9.61 1.24
CA ALA A 158 0.44 8.69 0.18
C ALA A 158 0.81 9.38 -1.16
N GLN A 159 0.32 10.59 -1.40
CA GLN A 159 0.67 11.39 -2.57
C GLN A 159 1.01 12.84 -2.19
N PHE A 160 2.20 13.29 -2.57
CA PHE A 160 2.66 14.66 -2.29
C PHE A 160 3.69 15.13 -3.32
N ILE A 161 4.01 16.42 -3.29
CA ILE A 161 4.97 17.07 -4.19
C ILE A 161 6.20 17.52 -3.40
N ILE A 162 7.37 17.51 -4.04
CA ILE A 162 8.58 18.17 -3.55
C ILE A 162 8.95 19.28 -4.53
N GLY A 163 9.29 20.46 -4.01
CA GLY A 163 9.74 21.58 -4.84
C GLY A 163 10.16 22.80 -4.04
N ARG A 164 10.35 23.93 -4.73
CA ARG A 164 10.62 25.22 -4.08
C ARG A 164 9.35 25.97 -3.70
N GLY A 165 9.48 26.89 -2.74
CA GLY A 165 8.40 27.76 -2.29
C GLY A 165 8.05 28.90 -3.28
N ASN A 166 6.89 29.51 -3.03
CA ASN A 166 6.44 30.78 -3.60
C ASN A 166 6.83 31.96 -2.69
N ARG A 167 6.69 33.20 -3.17
CA ARG A 167 7.06 34.41 -2.41
C ARG A 167 6.24 34.65 -1.13
N HIS A 168 5.06 34.04 -1.04
CA HIS A 168 4.13 34.20 0.08
C HIS A 168 4.01 32.93 0.92
N GLU A 169 4.92 31.98 0.71
CA GLU A 169 5.00 30.74 1.46
C GLU A 169 6.09 30.82 2.52
N PRO A 170 6.03 29.98 3.57
CA PRO A 170 7.09 29.89 4.56
C PRO A 170 8.43 29.53 3.90
N ASP A 171 9.52 29.96 4.55
CA ASP A 171 10.87 29.61 4.14
C ASP A 171 11.10 28.10 4.28
N ALA A 172 11.97 27.57 3.41
CA ALA A 172 12.37 26.17 3.41
C ALA A 172 13.25 25.85 4.65
N PRO A 173 13.11 24.65 5.25
CA PRO A 173 12.18 23.60 4.86
C PRO A 173 10.80 23.78 5.51
N ALA A 174 9.73 23.53 4.74
CA ALA A 174 8.37 23.66 5.25
C ALA A 174 7.37 22.72 4.54
N TRP A 175 6.25 22.45 5.19
CA TRP A 175 5.11 21.74 4.61
C TRP A 175 4.01 22.74 4.21
N ASN A 176 3.61 22.71 2.94
CA ASN A 176 2.41 23.39 2.45
C ASN A 176 1.25 22.37 2.35
N ALA A 177 0.39 22.38 3.36
CA ALA A 177 -0.77 21.49 3.43
C ALA A 177 -1.81 21.73 2.32
N LYS A 178 -1.94 22.97 1.82
CA LYS A 178 -2.92 23.29 0.77
C LYS A 178 -2.56 22.61 -0.55
N GLU A 179 -1.27 22.45 -0.83
CA GLU A 179 -0.77 21.87 -2.09
C GLU A 179 -0.19 20.46 -1.89
N ASN A 180 -0.30 19.89 -0.68
CA ASN A 180 0.42 18.67 -0.29
C ASN A 180 1.87 18.69 -0.77
N ARG A 181 2.58 19.79 -0.46
CA ARG A 181 3.93 20.03 -0.97
C ARG A 181 4.95 20.22 0.15
N VAL A 182 6.05 19.50 0.05
CA VAL A 182 7.29 19.76 0.76
C VAL A 182 8.06 20.85 0.04
N ILE A 183 8.31 21.96 0.74
CA ILE A 183 9.14 23.06 0.29
C ILE A 183 10.57 22.81 0.78
N VAL A 184 11.51 22.59 -0.15
CA VAL A 184 12.93 22.29 0.14
C VAL A 184 13.90 23.36 -0.35
N ALA A 185 13.39 24.44 -0.93
CA ALA A 185 14.17 25.62 -1.30
C ALA A 185 13.28 26.88 -1.36
N ASN A 186 13.86 28.05 -1.12
CA ASN A 186 13.14 29.31 -1.16
C ASN A 186 12.81 29.76 -2.60
N ALA A 187 11.91 30.75 -2.71
CA ALA A 187 11.38 31.20 -4.00
C ALA A 187 12.44 31.77 -4.97
N ASN A 188 13.59 32.20 -4.46
CA ASN A 188 14.71 32.71 -5.24
C ASN A 188 15.57 31.59 -5.86
N PHE A 189 15.46 30.34 -5.41
CA PHE A 189 16.25 29.21 -5.90
C PHE A 189 15.70 28.65 -7.22
N ARG A 190 15.94 29.35 -8.33
CA ARG A 190 15.32 29.07 -9.64
C ARG A 190 15.82 27.79 -10.34
N SER A 191 16.88 27.16 -9.84
CA SER A 191 17.37 25.85 -10.28
C SER A 191 16.50 24.69 -9.79
N LEU A 192 15.47 24.96 -8.98
CA LEU A 192 14.44 23.99 -8.58
C LEU A 192 13.06 24.49 -9.02
N SER A 193 12.24 23.61 -9.59
CA SER A 193 10.86 23.93 -9.89
C SER A 193 10.00 23.99 -8.63
N ARG A 194 8.90 24.75 -8.68
CA ARG A 194 7.88 24.76 -7.61
C ARG A 194 7.21 23.40 -7.46
N MET A 195 7.09 22.69 -8.59
CA MET A 195 6.70 21.29 -8.63
C MET A 195 7.86 20.57 -9.32
N GLN A 196 8.73 19.95 -8.53
CA GLN A 196 9.91 19.27 -9.04
C GLN A 196 9.66 17.76 -9.13
N LEU A 197 9.35 17.12 -8.00
CA LEU A 197 9.03 15.70 -7.95
C LEU A 197 7.61 15.50 -7.44
N SER A 198 6.88 14.60 -8.06
CA SER A 198 5.69 13.99 -7.49
C SER A 198 6.07 12.67 -6.86
N VAL A 199 5.59 12.44 -5.64
CA VAL A 199 5.73 11.20 -4.89
C VAL A 199 4.36 10.55 -4.82
N ARG A 200 4.28 9.26 -5.14
CA ARG A 200 3.06 8.46 -5.03
C ARG A 200 3.40 7.11 -4.40
N ARG A 201 2.68 6.71 -3.37
CA ARG A 201 2.79 5.38 -2.76
C ARG A 201 2.26 4.33 -3.74
N VAL A 202 3.07 3.30 -4.03
CA VAL A 202 2.67 2.22 -4.96
C VAL A 202 2.59 0.86 -4.29
N ARG A 203 3.28 0.66 -3.17
CA ARG A 203 3.16 -0.47 -2.24
C ARG A 203 3.42 0.03 -0.82
N VAL A 204 3.18 -0.79 0.21
CA VAL A 204 3.97 -0.71 1.47
C VAL A 204 5.45 -0.75 1.06
N GLU A 205 6.48 -0.29 1.76
CA GLU A 205 7.89 -0.36 1.28
C GLU A 205 8.28 0.30 -0.07
N GLU A 206 7.38 0.64 -1.01
CA GLU A 206 7.76 1.21 -2.34
C GLU A 206 6.99 2.49 -2.68
N ILE A 207 7.68 3.46 -3.28
CA ILE A 207 7.11 4.68 -3.84
C ILE A 207 7.49 4.83 -5.31
N GLU A 208 6.67 5.58 -6.02
CA GLU A 208 6.94 6.08 -7.36
C GLU A 208 7.32 7.56 -7.28
N LEU A 209 8.44 7.92 -7.90
CA LEU A 209 8.90 9.28 -8.08
C LEU A 209 8.78 9.67 -9.55
N ALA A 210 8.03 10.73 -9.83
CA ALA A 210 7.93 11.31 -11.16
C ALA A 210 8.51 12.73 -11.16
N ASN A 211 9.40 13.04 -12.11
CA ASN A 211 9.83 14.41 -12.32
C ASN A 211 8.76 15.18 -13.10
N VAL A 212 8.00 16.00 -12.38
CA VAL A 212 6.91 16.82 -12.92
C VAL A 212 7.37 18.22 -13.33
N SER A 213 8.66 18.53 -13.16
CA SER A 213 9.25 19.74 -13.73
C SER A 213 9.24 19.66 -15.25
N ARG A 214 8.91 20.78 -15.90
CA ARG A 214 8.90 20.87 -17.37
C ARG A 214 10.30 20.93 -17.98
N LEU A 215 11.29 21.39 -17.22
CA LEU A 215 12.60 21.78 -17.75
C LEU A 215 13.78 21.29 -16.92
N ILE A 216 13.59 21.14 -15.60
CA ILE A 216 14.70 20.93 -14.67
C ILE A 216 14.80 19.44 -14.35
N PRO A 217 15.92 18.76 -14.66
CA PRO A 217 16.15 17.39 -14.22
C PRO A 217 16.40 17.34 -12.71
N THR A 218 16.02 16.24 -12.06
CA THR A 218 16.32 15.99 -10.64
C THR A 218 17.49 15.02 -10.55
N LYS A 219 18.54 15.40 -9.84
CA LYS A 219 19.65 14.50 -9.52
C LYS A 219 19.26 13.62 -8.35
N LEU A 220 19.45 12.33 -8.51
CA LEU A 220 19.37 11.32 -7.47
C LEU A 220 20.79 10.83 -7.17
N GLU A 221 20.97 10.01 -6.14
CA GLU A 221 22.30 9.55 -5.72
C GLU A 221 23.07 8.85 -6.86
N ASN A 222 22.40 7.94 -7.58
CA ASN A 222 23.02 7.11 -8.62
C ASN A 222 22.47 7.36 -10.03
N SER A 223 21.59 8.36 -10.20
CA SER A 223 20.92 8.59 -11.48
C SER A 223 20.43 10.02 -11.64
N THR A 224 19.89 10.35 -12.80
CA THR A 224 19.21 11.63 -13.07
C THR A 224 17.84 11.35 -13.63
N LEU A 225 16.82 11.91 -12.99
CA LEU A 225 15.44 11.82 -13.43
C LEU A 225 15.11 13.05 -14.30
N TYR A 226 15.00 12.86 -15.60
CA TYR A 226 14.67 13.93 -16.55
C TYR A 226 13.17 14.29 -16.50
N PRO A 227 12.77 15.49 -16.96
CA PRO A 227 11.37 15.88 -17.09
C PRO A 227 10.48 14.78 -17.68
N GLY A 228 9.36 14.48 -17.02
CA GLY A 228 8.38 13.47 -17.43
C GLY A 228 8.79 12.01 -17.16
N GLN A 229 10.02 11.76 -16.68
CA GLN A 229 10.43 10.42 -16.30
C GLN A 229 9.93 10.06 -14.91
N THR A 230 9.69 8.76 -14.76
CA THR A 230 9.22 8.14 -13.52
C THR A 230 10.13 6.98 -13.16
N ILE A 231 10.40 6.80 -11.88
CA ILE A 231 11.08 5.63 -11.33
C ILE A 231 10.31 5.11 -10.13
N ARG A 232 10.45 3.83 -9.84
CA ARG A 232 10.06 3.27 -8.55
C ARG A 232 11.28 3.09 -7.66
N SER A 233 11.08 3.26 -6.37
CA SER A 233 12.12 3.15 -5.36
C SER A 233 11.56 2.51 -4.10
N GLU A 234 12.36 1.63 -3.52
CA GLU A 234 12.12 1.12 -2.17
C GLU A 234 12.35 2.23 -1.13
N LEU A 235 11.72 2.06 0.03
CA LEU A 235 11.89 2.87 1.22
C LEU A 235 12.82 2.18 2.22
N PRO A 236 13.56 2.94 3.05
CA PRO A 236 13.61 4.40 3.07
C PRO A 236 14.41 4.97 1.89
N LEU A 237 13.91 6.05 1.30
CA LEU A 237 14.58 6.77 0.21
C LEU A 237 15.20 8.07 0.71
N ASN A 238 16.47 8.28 0.37
CA ASN A 238 17.19 9.53 0.62
C ASN A 238 17.26 10.38 -0.65
N LEU A 239 16.90 11.66 -0.53
CA LEU A 239 16.99 12.66 -1.58
C LEU A 239 17.79 13.86 -1.06
N PHE A 240 18.57 14.48 -1.94
CA PHE A 240 19.39 15.64 -1.60
C PHE A 240 18.92 16.85 -2.39
N PHE A 241 18.52 17.90 -1.67
CA PHE A 241 18.11 19.18 -2.26
C PHE A 241 18.88 20.30 -1.60
N THR A 242 19.74 20.98 -2.37
CA THR A 242 20.64 22.00 -1.85
C THR A 242 21.57 21.43 -0.77
N HIS A 243 21.42 21.82 0.48
CA HIS A 243 22.13 21.29 1.65
C HIS A 243 21.24 20.37 2.51
N PHE A 244 19.94 20.28 2.20
CA PHE A 244 19.03 19.41 2.94
C PHE A 244 19.12 17.96 2.46
N ARG A 245 19.15 17.04 3.42
CA ARG A 245 18.88 15.62 3.21
C ARG A 245 17.43 15.35 3.59
N LEU A 246 16.67 14.81 2.64
CA LEU A 246 15.28 14.45 2.81
C LEU A 246 15.15 12.93 2.78
N THR A 247 14.63 12.35 3.84
CA THR A 247 14.39 10.91 3.97
C THR A 247 12.90 10.66 3.97
N ILE A 248 12.43 9.86 3.03
CA ILE A 248 11.07 9.31 2.99
C ILE A 248 11.16 7.89 3.52
N GLY A 249 10.46 7.59 4.60
CA GLY A 249 10.36 6.25 5.16
C GLY A 249 8.91 5.86 5.39
N CYS A 250 8.68 4.65 5.88
CA CYS A 250 7.39 4.25 6.43
C CYS A 250 7.59 3.68 7.82
N GLU A 251 6.65 3.99 8.72
CA GLU A 251 6.54 3.26 9.98
C GLU A 251 5.79 1.98 9.70
N THR A 252 6.48 0.85 9.72
CA THR A 252 5.81 -0.45 9.81
C THR A 252 5.79 -0.83 11.28
N ASP A 253 4.59 -0.90 11.89
CA ASP A 253 4.40 -1.47 13.23
C ASP A 253 4.62 -3.01 13.24
N ILE A 254 5.10 -3.57 12.12
CA ILE A 254 5.41 -4.99 12.00
C ILE A 254 6.86 -5.20 12.43
N ASP A 255 7.03 -5.31 13.74
CA ASP A 255 8.24 -5.80 14.37
C ASP A 255 8.44 -7.27 13.94
N PHE A 256 9.10 -7.51 12.81
CA PHE A 256 9.58 -8.85 12.41
C PHE A 256 10.82 -9.26 13.21
N SER A 257 10.78 -9.02 14.52
CA SER A 257 11.64 -9.69 15.49
C SER A 257 11.19 -11.14 15.64
N LEU A 258 11.15 -11.89 14.54
CA LEU A 258 11.16 -13.34 14.55
C LEU A 258 12.58 -13.75 14.92
N ASP A 259 12.76 -13.96 16.22
CA ASP A 259 13.68 -14.89 16.83
C ASP A 259 14.74 -15.46 15.89
N SER A 260 15.95 -14.89 15.97
CA SER A 260 17.20 -15.60 15.67
C SER A 260 17.47 -16.68 16.74
N ALA A 261 16.43 -17.41 17.15
CA ALA A 261 16.50 -18.52 18.08
C ALA A 261 16.07 -19.79 17.33
N LYS A 262 17.03 -20.35 16.58
CA LYS A 262 17.33 -21.79 16.43
C LYS A 262 17.81 -22.11 15.01
N GLN A 263 19.11 -22.28 14.91
CA GLN A 263 19.78 -23.44 14.29
C GLN A 263 21.26 -23.35 14.74
N THR A 264 21.64 -23.99 15.86
CA THR A 264 22.30 -25.31 15.94
C THR A 264 23.51 -25.38 15.00
N ASP A 265 24.75 -25.53 15.44
CA ASP A 265 25.31 -26.35 16.54
C ASP A 265 26.43 -25.66 17.33
#